data_AF-A0A1X0NE66-F1
#
_entry.id   AF-A0A1X0NE66-F1
#
_cell.length_a   1.000
_cell.length_b   1.000
_cell.length_c   1.000
_cell.angle_alpha   90.00
_cell.angle_beta   90.00
_cell.angle_gamma   90.00
#
_symmetry.space_group_name_H-M   'P 1'
#
loop_
_entity.id
_entity.type
_entity.pdbx_description
1 polymer ?
#
loop_
_entity_poly.entity_id
_entity_poly.type
_entity_poly.pdbx_seq_one_letter_code
_entity_poly.pdbx_strand_id
1 'polypeptide(L)'
;NLEHSSSDWGNEVQIGMSRKTFLWFDLALRLFPRIMYITKGDDDIFMRVPQFLSDLRLLPRKGIYWGVPIPLDVERGNMTEISAFAAGRCYTLSRDVAEHFVSYEPLKRLVHLPYKKEREKEFLSLSMGNEDVMVGRVLRVDSPYTPLVFVSDDICRFEHVEKGSVKLNINPMSVVIHNLEEDEYAILMDNFGNGTTYSPIVQRLTQGSKFSLIVKCPNNLFVS
;
A
#
# COMPACT_ATOMS: atom_id res chain seq x y z
N ASN A 1 -6.24 2.59 17.94
CA ASN A 1 -5.56 1.29 18.08
C ASN A 1 -5.57 0.58 16.74
N LEU A 2 -4.93 1.18 15.74
CA LEU A 2 -4.89 0.71 14.36
C LEU A 2 -3.49 0.14 14.14
N GLU A 3 -3.42 -1.06 13.56
CA GLU A 3 -2.25 -1.95 13.50
C GLU A 3 -2.00 -2.69 14.83
N HIS A 4 -2.66 -3.85 14.98
CA HIS A 4 -2.11 -4.92 15.83
C HIS A 4 -0.71 -5.21 15.31
N SER A 5 0.27 -4.83 16.11
CA SER A 5 1.63 -4.60 15.69
C SER A 5 2.30 -5.90 15.24
N SER A 6 2.89 -5.80 14.05
CA SER A 6 3.96 -6.65 13.54
C SER A 6 5.15 -6.84 14.51
N SER A 7 5.17 -6.13 15.66
CA SER A 7 6.19 -6.23 16.71
C SER A 7 6.29 -7.62 17.35
N ASP A 8 5.21 -8.40 17.37
CA ASP A 8 5.15 -9.63 18.18
C ASP A 8 5.67 -10.87 17.47
N TRP A 9 5.93 -10.79 16.17
CA TRP A 9 6.40 -11.94 15.38
C TRP A 9 7.92 -12.13 15.39
N GLY A 10 8.65 -11.14 15.92
CA GLY A 10 10.11 -11.13 15.94
C GLY A 10 10.74 -10.71 14.60
N ASN A 11 11.99 -10.22 14.67
CA ASN A 11 12.67 -9.62 13.53
C ASN A 11 12.84 -10.56 12.33
N GLU A 12 13.09 -11.84 12.57
CA GLU A 12 13.27 -12.81 11.48
C GLU A 12 12.01 -12.94 10.62
N VAL A 13 10.83 -13.01 11.25
CA VAL A 13 9.55 -13.08 10.53
C VAL A 13 9.31 -11.80 9.76
N GLN A 14 9.52 -10.64 10.38
CA GLN A 14 9.36 -9.34 9.72
C GLN A 14 10.29 -9.15 8.51
N ILE A 15 11.54 -9.60 8.63
CA ILE A 15 12.50 -9.64 7.53
C ILE A 15 12.01 -10.59 6.43
N GLY A 16 11.44 -11.74 6.80
CA GLY A 16 10.80 -12.66 5.86
C GLY A 16 9.65 -12.01 5.07
N MET A 17 8.80 -11.22 5.74
CA MET A 17 7.70 -10.48 5.11
C MET A 17 8.21 -9.41 4.14
N SER A 18 9.21 -8.63 4.56
CA SER A 18 9.91 -7.69 3.68
C SER A 18 10.51 -8.34 2.43
N ARG A 19 11.10 -9.54 2.57
CA ARG A 19 11.59 -10.31 1.42
C ARG A 19 10.47 -10.76 0.50
N LYS A 20 9.36 -11.26 1.07
CA LYS A 20 8.18 -11.66 0.30
C LYS A 20 7.66 -10.49 -0.53
N THR A 21 7.55 -9.31 0.07
CA THR A 21 7.14 -8.07 -0.62
C THR A 21 8.09 -7.71 -1.76
N PHE A 22 9.41 -7.74 -1.55
CA PHE A 22 10.38 -7.49 -2.64
C PHE A 22 10.23 -8.51 -3.78
N LEU A 23 10.19 -9.79 -3.45
CA LEU A 23 10.12 -10.88 -4.42
C LEU A 23 8.78 -10.88 -5.18
N TRP A 24 7.69 -10.44 -4.55
CA TRP A 24 6.40 -10.26 -5.22
C TRP A 24 6.50 -9.27 -6.38
N PHE A 25 7.08 -8.09 -6.16
CA PHE A 25 7.26 -7.09 -7.21
C PHE A 25 8.24 -7.56 -8.28
N ASP A 26 9.39 -8.14 -7.90
CA ASP A 26 10.39 -8.65 -8.85
C ASP A 26 9.80 -9.78 -9.72
N LEU A 27 9.05 -10.71 -9.13
CA LEU A 27 8.38 -11.78 -9.85
C LEU A 27 7.32 -11.24 -10.81
N ALA A 28 6.44 -10.34 -10.33
CA ALA A 28 5.37 -9.77 -11.15
C ALA A 28 5.91 -9.05 -12.39
N LEU A 29 7.02 -8.30 -12.25
CA LEU A 29 7.68 -7.61 -13.35
C LEU A 29 8.23 -8.55 -14.42
N ARG A 30 8.71 -9.74 -14.02
CA ARG A 30 9.25 -10.77 -14.92
C ARG A 30 8.16 -11.59 -15.61
N LEU A 31 7.13 -11.99 -14.87
CA LEU A 31 6.03 -12.81 -15.41
C LEU A 31 5.08 -12.00 -16.30
N PHE A 32 4.90 -10.72 -15.99
CA PHE A 32 3.94 -9.85 -16.66
C PHE A 32 4.64 -8.63 -17.26
N PRO A 33 5.24 -8.73 -18.47
CA PRO A 33 6.02 -7.63 -19.05
C PRO A 33 5.17 -6.43 -19.50
N ARG A 34 3.85 -6.57 -19.58
CA ARG A 34 2.93 -5.55 -20.13
C ARG A 34 1.95 -4.95 -19.11
N ILE A 35 2.03 -5.34 -17.83
CA ILE A 35 1.19 -4.72 -16.80
C ILE A 35 1.67 -3.30 -16.49
N MET A 36 0.72 -2.44 -16.12
CA MET A 36 0.99 -1.03 -15.80
C MET A 36 1.05 -0.77 -14.29
N TYR A 37 0.42 -1.64 -13.50
CA TYR A 37 0.30 -1.51 -12.05
C TYR A 37 0.49 -2.87 -11.39
N ILE A 38 1.09 -2.89 -10.21
CA ILE A 38 1.23 -4.06 -9.34
C ILE A 38 0.68 -3.68 -7.97
N THR A 39 -0.28 -4.46 -7.49
CA THR A 39 -0.89 -4.27 -6.18
C THR A 39 -0.41 -5.35 -5.23
N LYS A 40 -0.07 -4.96 -4.01
CA LYS A 40 0.08 -5.85 -2.85
C LYS A 40 -1.18 -5.72 -2.02
N GLY A 41 -1.68 -6.83 -1.49
CA GLY A 41 -2.76 -6.88 -0.53
C GLY A 41 -2.53 -8.05 0.43
N ASP A 42 -3.07 -7.94 1.64
CA ASP A 42 -3.11 -9.06 2.59
C ASP A 42 -4.16 -10.11 2.18
N ASP A 43 -4.07 -11.31 2.74
CA ASP A 43 -4.99 -12.42 2.44
C ASP A 43 -6.34 -12.31 3.17
N ASP A 44 -6.47 -11.33 4.07
CA ASP A 44 -7.69 -10.99 4.81
C ASP A 44 -8.37 -9.71 4.28
N ILE A 45 -8.12 -9.36 3.00
CA ILE A 45 -8.79 -8.24 2.32
C ILE A 45 -9.86 -8.72 1.32
N PHE A 46 -10.93 -7.94 1.23
CA PHE A 46 -11.85 -7.94 0.11
C PHE A 46 -11.59 -6.70 -0.76
N MET A 47 -11.35 -6.93 -2.06
CA MET A 47 -11.17 -5.86 -3.04
C MET A 47 -12.32 -5.84 -4.04
N ARG A 48 -13.00 -4.70 -4.15
CA ARG A 48 -13.98 -4.45 -5.21
C ARG A 48 -13.26 -4.14 -6.52
N VAL A 49 -12.85 -5.20 -7.21
CA VAL A 49 -12.06 -5.11 -8.45
C VAL A 49 -12.67 -4.15 -9.50
N PRO A 50 -13.99 -4.15 -9.79
CA PRO A 50 -14.56 -3.22 -10.77
C PRO A 50 -14.35 -1.74 -10.39
N GLN A 51 -14.55 -1.40 -9.11
CA GLN A 51 -14.32 -0.03 -8.62
C GLN A 51 -12.84 0.32 -8.65
N PHE A 52 -11.99 -0.57 -8.15
CA PHE A 52 -10.55 -0.39 -8.12
C PHE A 52 -9.96 -0.14 -9.52
N LEU A 53 -10.39 -0.90 -10.53
CA LEU A 53 -10.00 -0.69 -11.92
C LEU A 53 -10.55 0.62 -12.51
N SER A 54 -11.76 1.04 -12.11
CA SER A 54 -12.31 2.34 -12.48
C SER A 54 -11.46 3.48 -11.95
N ASP A 55 -11.03 3.40 -10.69
CA ASP A 55 -10.19 4.40 -10.04
C ASP A 55 -8.82 4.50 -10.71
N LEU A 56 -8.18 3.36 -11.02
CA LEU A 56 -6.88 3.33 -11.73
C LEU A 56 -6.91 4.08 -13.07
N ARG A 57 -8.05 4.11 -13.77
CA ARG A 57 -8.18 4.84 -15.04
C ARG A 57 -8.10 6.36 -14.88
N LEU A 58 -8.33 6.87 -13.67
CA LEU A 58 -8.24 8.30 -13.34
C LEU A 58 -6.83 8.71 -12.90
N LEU A 59 -5.95 7.75 -12.61
CA LEU A 59 -4.61 8.00 -12.11
C LEU A 59 -3.59 8.01 -13.26
N PRO A 60 -2.45 8.71 -13.10
CA PRO A 60 -1.30 8.57 -13.99
C PRO A 60 -0.88 7.10 -14.18
N ARG A 61 -0.36 6.78 -15.37
CA ARG A 61 0.15 5.43 -15.70
C ARG A 61 1.55 5.13 -15.18
N LYS A 62 2.24 6.16 -14.68
CA LYS A 62 3.64 6.15 -14.26
C LYS A 62 3.81 6.97 -13.00
N GLY A 63 4.85 6.67 -12.23
CA GLY A 63 5.18 7.36 -10.99
C GLY A 63 4.21 7.14 -9.83
N ILE A 64 3.28 6.19 -9.88
CA ILE A 64 2.26 6.04 -8.84
C ILE A 64 2.73 5.16 -7.69
N TYR A 65 2.55 5.68 -6.48
CA TYR A 65 2.48 4.92 -5.24
C TYR A 65 1.16 5.25 -4.54
N TRP A 66 0.20 4.34 -4.58
CA TRP A 66 -1.18 4.54 -4.16
C TRP A 66 -1.55 3.67 -2.96
N GLY A 67 -2.10 4.29 -1.92
CA GLY A 67 -2.73 3.60 -0.80
C GLY A 67 -3.10 4.58 0.32
N VAL A 68 -3.42 4.05 1.49
CA VAL A 68 -3.76 4.89 2.65
C VAL A 68 -2.48 5.46 3.27
N PRO A 69 -2.35 6.80 3.41
CA PRO A 69 -1.15 7.40 3.95
C PRO A 69 -1.00 7.09 5.45
N ILE A 70 0.16 6.55 5.82
CA ILE A 70 0.64 6.45 7.20
C ILE A 70 1.85 7.38 7.37
N PRO A 71 1.93 8.19 8.43
CA PRO A 71 3.06 9.10 8.66
C PRO A 71 4.40 8.36 8.70
N LEU A 72 5.40 8.92 8.02
CA LEU A 72 6.79 8.47 8.06
C LEU A 72 7.67 9.63 8.53
N ASP A 73 8.35 9.47 9.65
CA ASP A 73 9.37 10.43 10.04
C ASP A 73 10.62 10.24 9.17
N VAL A 74 11.00 11.27 8.43
CA VAL A 74 12.18 11.27 7.57
C VAL A 74 13.20 12.26 8.12
N GLU A 75 14.33 11.75 8.56
CA GLU A 75 15.46 12.59 8.98
C GLU A 75 16.23 13.12 7.76
N ARG A 76 16.39 14.45 7.69
CA ARG A 76 17.21 15.16 6.69
C ARG A 76 18.13 16.14 7.38
N GLY A 77 19.34 15.67 7.74
CA GLY A 77 20.29 16.46 8.51
C GLY A 77 19.70 16.80 9.88
N ASN A 78 19.54 18.09 10.20
CA ASN A 78 19.00 18.55 11.48
C ASN A 78 17.47 18.75 11.48
N MET A 79 16.78 18.35 10.41
CA MET A 79 15.32 18.51 10.29
C MET A 79 14.65 17.14 10.15
N THR A 80 13.53 16.96 10.86
CA THR A 80 12.61 15.84 10.64
C THR A 80 11.47 16.33 9.75
N GLU A 81 11.35 15.75 8.56
CA GLU A 81 10.25 15.99 7.62
C GLU A 81 9.25 14.83 7.74
N ILE A 82 7.97 15.13 7.99
CA ILE A 82 6.93 14.10 7.97
C ILE A 82 6.59 13.81 6.51
N SER A 83 6.93 12.60 6.06
CA SER A 83 6.46 12.03 4.80
C SER A 83 5.34 11.03 5.06
N ALA A 84 4.94 10.27 4.03
CA ALA A 84 3.95 9.20 4.19
C ALA A 84 4.32 7.95 3.39
N PHE A 85 4.13 6.77 3.97
CA PHE A 85 4.10 5.50 3.24
C PHE A 85 2.66 5.01 3.10
N ALA A 86 2.41 4.00 2.27
CA ALA A 86 1.09 3.41 2.14
C ALA A 86 0.94 2.25 3.13
N ALA A 87 -0.19 2.19 3.85
CA ALA A 87 -0.49 1.15 4.84
C ALA A 87 -0.36 -0.27 4.25
N GLY A 88 0.23 -1.20 5.02
CA GLY A 88 0.56 -2.57 4.58
C GLY A 88 -0.60 -3.39 4.03
N ARG A 89 -1.84 -3.16 4.51
CA ARG A 89 -3.04 -3.91 4.09
C ARG A 89 -3.29 -3.97 2.59
N CYS A 90 -3.05 -2.87 1.87
CA CYS A 90 -3.18 -2.84 0.42
C CYS A 90 -2.57 -1.55 -0.15
N TYR A 91 -1.68 -1.69 -1.13
CA TYR A 91 -1.13 -0.56 -1.87
C TYR A 91 -0.71 -0.97 -3.29
N THR A 92 -0.58 0.03 -4.17
CA THR A 92 -0.32 -0.16 -5.59
C THR A 92 0.85 0.67 -6.06
N LEU A 93 1.78 0.05 -6.78
CA LEU A 93 2.86 0.71 -7.49
C LEU A 93 2.57 0.69 -9.00
N SER A 94 2.84 1.78 -9.70
CA SER A 94 2.99 1.68 -11.16
C SER A 94 4.24 0.89 -11.51
N ARG A 95 4.27 0.32 -12.72
CA ARG A 95 5.35 -0.56 -13.17
C ARG A 95 6.74 0.06 -12.98
N ASP A 96 6.91 1.31 -13.39
CA ASP A 96 8.17 2.06 -13.31
C ASP A 96 8.62 2.31 -11.86
N VAL A 97 7.68 2.51 -10.94
CA VAL A 97 7.96 2.63 -9.50
C VAL A 97 8.39 1.27 -8.93
N ALA A 98 7.73 0.20 -9.33
CA ALA A 98 8.12 -1.15 -8.93
C ALA A 98 9.50 -1.53 -9.49
N GLU A 99 9.80 -1.21 -10.75
CA GLU A 99 11.11 -1.40 -11.38
C GLU A 99 12.21 -0.65 -10.62
N HIS A 100 11.95 0.61 -10.27
CA HIS A 100 12.86 1.40 -9.46
C HIS A 100 13.09 0.78 -8.09
N PHE A 101 12.02 0.37 -7.39
CA PHE A 101 12.10 -0.26 -6.07
C PHE A 101 12.96 -1.54 -6.10
N VAL A 102 12.71 -2.47 -7.02
CA VAL A 102 13.47 -3.74 -7.08
C VAL A 102 14.89 -3.57 -7.63
N SER A 103 15.20 -2.43 -8.25
CA SER A 103 16.55 -2.08 -8.70
C SER A 103 17.48 -1.58 -7.59
N TYR A 104 16.94 -1.31 -6.38
CA TYR A 104 17.75 -0.80 -5.27
C TYR A 104 18.70 -1.90 -4.73
N GLU A 105 19.94 -1.86 -5.21
CA GLU A 105 20.95 -2.91 -4.99
C GLU A 105 21.23 -3.24 -3.51
N PRO A 106 21.30 -2.28 -2.56
CA PRO A 106 21.45 -2.60 -1.14
C PRO A 106 20.34 -3.52 -0.61
N LEU A 107 19.08 -3.24 -0.95
CA LEU A 107 17.95 -4.07 -0.53
C LEU A 107 17.95 -5.41 -1.26
N LYS A 108 18.12 -5.39 -2.59
CA LYS A 108 18.20 -6.59 -3.43
C LYS A 108 19.27 -7.57 -2.94
N ARG A 109 20.43 -7.08 -2.50
CA ARG A 109 21.48 -7.89 -1.87
C ARG A 109 20.96 -8.61 -0.63
N LEU A 110 20.36 -7.87 0.30
CA LEU A 110 19.87 -8.45 1.58
C LEU A 110 18.74 -9.45 1.38
N VAL A 111 17.87 -9.23 0.39
CA VAL A 111 16.75 -10.15 0.09
C VAL A 111 17.25 -11.57 -0.25
N HIS A 112 18.40 -11.69 -0.92
CA HIS A 112 18.96 -12.96 -1.36
C HIS A 112 19.96 -13.59 -0.38
N LEU A 113 20.28 -12.91 0.73
CA LEU A 113 21.17 -13.47 1.75
C LEU A 113 20.38 -14.26 2.80
N PRO A 114 20.84 -15.43 3.27
CA PRO A 114 20.24 -16.09 4.42
C PRO A 114 20.25 -15.17 5.65
N TYR A 115 19.15 -15.17 6.41
CA TYR A 115 19.10 -14.44 7.66
C TYR A 115 20.09 -15.05 8.67
N LYS A 116 20.78 -14.17 9.40
CA LYS A 116 21.69 -14.51 10.50
C LYS A 116 21.61 -13.40 11.52
N LYS A 117 21.54 -13.73 12.82
CA LYS A 117 21.37 -12.76 13.90
C LYS A 117 22.49 -11.71 13.92
N GLU A 118 23.71 -12.08 13.54
CA GLU A 118 24.87 -11.18 13.48
C GLU A 118 24.69 -10.07 12.43
N ARG A 119 23.87 -10.30 11.40
CA ARG A 119 23.56 -9.35 10.32
C ARG A 119 22.22 -8.64 10.51
N GLU A 120 21.50 -8.89 11.60
CA GLU A 120 20.18 -8.30 11.84
C GLU A 120 20.19 -6.77 11.69
N LYS A 121 21.26 -6.11 12.17
CA LYS A 121 21.44 -4.65 12.02
C LYS A 121 21.48 -4.19 10.56
N GLU A 122 22.02 -4.99 9.64
CA GLU A 122 22.02 -4.67 8.21
C GLU A 122 20.60 -4.74 7.62
N PHE A 123 19.79 -5.72 8.05
CA PHE A 123 18.39 -5.81 7.61
C PHE A 123 17.56 -4.63 8.14
N LEU A 124 17.71 -4.32 9.43
CA LEU A 124 16.96 -3.24 10.08
C LEU A 124 17.37 -1.85 9.60
N SER A 125 18.61 -1.64 9.14
CA SER A 125 19.04 -0.35 8.59
C SER A 125 18.32 0.02 7.29
N LEU A 126 17.81 -0.98 6.55
CA LEU A 126 16.94 -0.79 5.38
C LEU A 126 15.45 -0.98 5.72
N SER A 127 15.08 -0.85 6.99
CA SER A 127 13.71 -1.00 7.49
C SER A 127 13.06 -2.36 7.20
N MET A 128 13.83 -3.42 6.94
CA MET A 128 13.25 -4.75 6.65
C MET A 128 12.52 -5.40 7.85
N GLY A 129 12.50 -4.75 9.02
CA GLY A 129 11.64 -5.13 10.15
C GLY A 129 10.18 -4.68 10.01
N ASN A 130 9.82 -3.97 8.92
CA ASN A 130 8.47 -3.53 8.61
C ASN A 130 8.38 -3.31 7.08
N GLU A 131 7.60 -4.16 6.39
CA GLU A 131 7.64 -4.27 4.93
C GLU A 131 7.14 -3.02 4.19
N ASP A 132 6.12 -2.35 4.72
CA ASP A 132 5.48 -1.18 4.14
C ASP A 132 6.26 0.10 4.41
N VAL A 133 6.88 0.21 5.60
CA VAL A 133 7.89 1.23 5.89
C VAL A 133 9.11 1.04 4.97
N MET A 134 9.58 -0.20 4.75
CA MET A 134 10.68 -0.48 3.82
C MET A 134 10.37 0.03 2.41
N VAL A 135 9.20 -0.28 1.84
CA VAL A 135 8.81 0.21 0.51
C VAL A 135 8.79 1.74 0.48
N GLY A 136 8.13 2.37 1.46
CA GLY A 136 8.03 3.82 1.54
C GLY A 136 9.39 4.52 1.69
N ARG A 137 10.27 3.97 2.54
CA ARG A 137 11.61 4.51 2.79
C ARG A 137 12.50 4.39 1.56
N VAL A 138 12.50 3.25 0.88
CA VAL A 138 13.28 3.08 -0.36
C VAL A 138 12.86 4.09 -1.40
N LEU A 139 11.55 4.22 -1.66
CA LEU A 139 11.03 5.09 -2.72
C LEU A 139 11.21 6.60 -2.44
N ARG A 140 11.37 7.01 -1.18
CA ARG A 140 11.35 8.42 -0.78
C ARG A 140 12.65 8.94 -0.17
N VAL A 141 13.45 8.05 0.40
CA VAL A 141 14.62 8.40 1.22
C VAL A 141 15.87 7.72 0.69
N ASP A 142 15.91 6.39 0.67
CA ASP A 142 17.15 5.66 0.41
C ASP A 142 17.49 5.62 -1.09
N SER A 143 16.48 5.56 -1.96
CA SER A 143 16.61 5.68 -3.41
C SER A 143 15.43 6.49 -3.97
N PRO A 144 15.41 7.82 -3.79
CA PRO A 144 14.24 8.64 -4.13
C PRO A 144 13.89 8.56 -5.62
N TYR A 145 12.67 8.14 -5.94
CA TYR A 145 12.21 8.07 -7.33
C TYR A 145 11.68 9.44 -7.79
N THR A 146 12.34 10.05 -8.78
CA THR A 146 12.05 11.43 -9.25
C THR A 146 11.14 11.44 -10.49
N PRO A 147 9.98 10.80 -10.40
CA PRO A 147 8.69 11.39 -10.77
C PRO A 147 7.56 10.88 -9.84
N LEU A 148 7.89 10.41 -8.64
CA LEU A 148 6.95 9.77 -7.73
C LEU A 148 5.80 10.71 -7.32
N VAL A 149 4.58 10.27 -7.60
CA VAL A 149 3.31 10.85 -7.18
C VAL A 149 2.69 9.89 -6.18
N PHE A 150 2.60 10.33 -4.93
CA PHE A 150 1.84 9.60 -3.94
C PHE A 150 0.35 9.90 -4.12
N VAL A 151 -0.44 8.84 -4.21
CA VAL A 151 -1.90 8.91 -4.29
C VAL A 151 -2.42 8.45 -2.93
N SER A 152 -2.96 9.38 -2.16
CA SER A 152 -3.57 9.08 -0.87
C SER A 152 -5.03 8.69 -1.07
N ASP A 153 -5.43 7.55 -0.51
CA ASP A 153 -6.83 7.15 -0.45
C ASP A 153 -7.42 7.44 0.94
N ASP A 154 -8.69 7.84 0.98
CA ASP A 154 -9.40 8.09 2.23
C ASP A 154 -9.74 6.76 2.95
N ILE A 155 -9.77 6.78 4.29
CA ILE A 155 -10.05 5.59 5.11
C ILE A 155 -11.45 5.01 4.84
N CYS A 156 -12.43 5.81 4.42
CA CYS A 156 -13.77 5.28 4.08
C CYS A 156 -13.77 4.39 2.83
N ARG A 157 -12.71 4.42 2.03
CA ARG A 157 -12.58 3.63 0.80
C ARG A 157 -11.66 2.44 1.02
N PHE A 158 -10.63 2.62 1.84
CA PHE A 158 -9.74 1.55 2.27
C PHE A 158 -9.98 1.37 3.76
N GLU A 159 -10.90 0.48 4.11
CA GLU A 159 -11.42 0.30 5.46
C GLU A 159 -10.69 -0.81 6.20
N HIS A 160 -10.54 -0.62 7.51
CA HIS A 160 -10.08 -1.64 8.43
C HIS A 160 -11.26 -1.85 9.37
N VAL A 161 -11.84 -3.04 9.32
CA VAL A 161 -13.04 -3.36 10.08
C VAL A 161 -12.67 -4.23 11.28
N GLU A 162 -13.48 -4.16 12.34
CA GLU A 162 -13.38 -5.14 13.43
C GLU A 162 -13.90 -6.51 12.92
N LYS A 163 -13.31 -7.60 13.39
CA LYS A 163 -13.70 -8.95 12.96
C LYS A 163 -15.18 -9.20 13.25
N GLY A 164 -15.92 -9.70 12.26
CA GLY A 164 -17.35 -9.98 12.38
C GLY A 164 -18.26 -8.75 12.25
N SER A 165 -17.71 -7.54 12.08
CA SER A 165 -18.50 -6.31 12.01
C SER A 165 -19.11 -6.03 10.63
N VAL A 166 -18.69 -6.73 9.57
CA VAL A 166 -19.25 -6.53 8.22
C VAL A 166 -20.74 -6.86 8.17
N LYS A 167 -21.19 -7.77 9.03
CA LYS A 167 -22.60 -8.13 9.21
C LYS A 167 -23.48 -6.95 9.67
N LEU A 168 -22.88 -5.93 10.27
CA LEU A 168 -23.61 -4.83 10.92
C LEU A 168 -23.79 -3.62 10.00
N ASN A 169 -22.77 -3.27 9.21
CA ASN A 169 -22.84 -2.14 8.30
C ASN A 169 -21.80 -2.25 7.18
N ILE A 170 -22.24 -2.11 5.93
CA ILE A 170 -21.38 -2.13 4.75
C ILE A 170 -21.38 -0.73 4.13
N ASN A 171 -20.22 -0.09 4.08
CA ASN A 171 -20.11 1.20 3.42
C ASN A 171 -20.14 1.00 1.90
N PRO A 172 -21.10 1.61 1.17
CA PRO A 172 -21.19 1.46 -0.29
C PRO A 172 -19.99 2.08 -1.03
N MET A 173 -19.18 2.89 -0.35
CA MET A 173 -17.99 3.54 -0.89
C MET A 173 -16.72 2.71 -0.69
N SER A 174 -16.72 1.65 0.11
CA SER A 174 -15.53 0.82 0.31
C SER A 174 -15.02 0.31 -1.04
N VAL A 175 -13.71 0.23 -1.19
CA VAL A 175 -12.98 -0.34 -2.34
C VAL A 175 -12.13 -1.51 -1.87
N VAL A 176 -11.46 -1.33 -0.73
CA VAL A 176 -10.73 -2.37 -0.01
C VAL A 176 -11.28 -2.42 1.41
N ILE A 177 -11.62 -3.62 1.89
CA ILE A 177 -12.03 -3.88 3.27
C ILE A 177 -11.06 -4.92 3.82
N HIS A 178 -10.42 -4.64 4.95
CA HIS A 178 -9.37 -5.47 5.54
C HIS A 178 -9.77 -5.98 6.93
N ASN A 179 -9.17 -7.11 7.35
CA ASN A 179 -9.38 -7.82 8.63
C ASN A 179 -10.72 -8.59 8.66
N LEU A 180 -10.99 -9.31 7.57
CA LEU A 180 -12.22 -10.10 7.37
C LEU A 180 -12.14 -11.51 7.96
N GLU A 181 -13.30 -12.02 8.36
CA GLU A 181 -13.54 -13.45 8.59
C GLU A 181 -13.98 -14.16 7.29
N GLU A 182 -13.79 -15.48 7.22
CA GLU A 182 -14.04 -16.26 6.00
C GLU A 182 -15.49 -16.17 5.50
N ASP A 183 -16.47 -16.09 6.41
CA ASP A 183 -17.89 -15.99 6.05
C ASP A 183 -18.31 -14.59 5.60
N GLU A 184 -17.55 -13.54 5.95
CA GLU A 184 -17.82 -12.17 5.54
C GLU A 184 -17.57 -11.95 4.04
N TYR A 185 -16.71 -12.76 3.42
CA TYR A 185 -16.51 -12.71 1.96
C TYR A 185 -17.80 -12.95 1.18
N ALA A 186 -18.63 -13.91 1.60
CA ALA A 186 -19.90 -14.19 0.94
C ALA A 186 -20.86 -12.99 1.02
N ILE A 187 -20.92 -12.35 2.19
CA ILE A 187 -21.73 -11.15 2.42
C ILE A 187 -21.29 -10.02 1.48
N LEU A 188 -19.98 -9.79 1.37
CA LEU A 188 -19.43 -8.74 0.50
C LEU A 188 -19.63 -9.07 -0.98
N MET A 189 -19.55 -10.33 -1.37
CA MET A 189 -19.88 -10.79 -2.73
C MET A 189 -21.36 -10.55 -3.06
N ASP A 190 -22.28 -10.79 -2.13
CA ASP A 190 -23.71 -10.52 -2.35
C ASP A 190 -24.00 -9.01 -2.50
N ASN A 191 -23.29 -8.18 -1.73
CA ASN A 191 -23.49 -6.73 -1.73
C ASN A 191 -22.83 -6.03 -2.93
N PHE A 192 -21.64 -6.50 -3.35
CA PHE A 192 -20.83 -5.84 -4.39
C PHE A 192 -20.71 -6.64 -5.69
N GLY A 193 -21.23 -7.86 -5.75
CA GLY A 193 -21.08 -8.79 -6.87
C GLY A 193 -21.71 -8.32 -8.18
N ASN A 194 -22.67 -7.39 -8.12
CA ASN A 194 -23.26 -6.77 -9.31
C ASN A 194 -22.28 -5.87 -10.08
N GLY A 195 -21.08 -5.62 -9.55
CA GLY A 195 -20.00 -4.91 -10.25
C GLY A 195 -20.27 -3.43 -10.47
N THR A 196 -21.16 -2.83 -9.67
CA THR A 196 -21.46 -1.41 -9.73
C THR A 196 -20.25 -0.57 -9.33
N THR A 197 -20.01 0.48 -10.10
CA THR A 197 -18.94 1.45 -9.85
C THR A 197 -19.51 2.84 -9.67
N TYR A 198 -18.83 3.67 -8.90
CA TYR A 198 -19.07 5.10 -8.77
C TYR A 198 -17.83 5.89 -9.21
N SER A 199 -18.00 7.19 -9.43
CA SER A 199 -16.88 8.09 -9.76
C SER A 199 -16.32 8.73 -8.49
N PRO A 200 -15.05 8.47 -8.12
CA PRO A 200 -14.44 9.13 -6.98
C PRO A 200 -14.08 10.58 -7.31
N ILE A 201 -13.85 11.39 -6.26
CA ILE A 201 -13.31 12.74 -6.41
C ILE A 201 -11.79 12.64 -6.31
N VAL A 202 -11.06 12.97 -7.38
CA VAL A 202 -9.60 13.03 -7.38
C VAL A 202 -9.15 14.49 -7.26
N GLN A 203 -8.55 14.84 -6.13
CA GLN A 203 -8.00 16.17 -5.88
C GLN A 203 -6.49 16.17 -6.06
N ARG A 204 -5.97 17.15 -6.81
CA ARG A 204 -4.53 17.41 -6.91
C ARG A 204 -4.11 18.40 -5.83
N LEU A 205 -3.09 18.04 -5.05
CA LEU A 205 -2.44 18.95 -4.10
C LEU A 205 -1.03 19.27 -4.59
N THR A 206 -0.66 20.55 -4.58
CA THR A 206 0.65 21.03 -5.01
C THR A 206 1.39 21.70 -3.86
N GLN A 207 2.63 21.30 -3.63
CA GLN A 207 3.52 21.90 -2.64
C GLN A 207 4.89 22.17 -3.31
N GLY A 208 5.14 23.42 -3.66
CA GLY A 208 6.31 23.80 -4.47
C GLY A 208 6.27 23.13 -5.86
N SER A 209 7.36 22.46 -6.24
CA SER A 209 7.45 21.70 -7.50
C SER A 209 6.88 20.28 -7.43
N LYS A 210 6.50 19.80 -6.24
CA LYS A 210 5.93 18.46 -6.04
C LYS A 210 4.42 18.53 -6.01
N PHE A 211 3.77 17.44 -6.41
CA PHE A 211 2.33 17.28 -6.23
C PHE A 211 1.99 15.86 -5.78
N SER A 212 0.87 15.73 -5.08
CA SER A 212 0.23 14.47 -4.72
C SER A 212 -1.22 14.47 -5.22
N LEU A 213 -1.83 13.29 -5.21
CA LEU A 213 -3.25 13.12 -5.50
C LEU A 213 -3.94 12.59 -4.24
N ILE A 214 -5.18 13.02 -4.02
CA ILE A 214 -6.06 12.45 -3.00
C ILE A 214 -7.30 11.92 -3.70
N VAL A 215 -7.64 10.66 -3.44
CA VAL A 215 -8.90 10.05 -3.86
C VAL A 215 -9.85 10.12 -2.68
N LYS A 216 -10.84 11.02 -2.79
CA LYS A 216 -11.76 11.31 -1.70
C LYS A 216 -13.02 10.48 -1.75
N CYS A 217 -13.59 10.26 -0.57
CA CYS A 217 -14.98 9.88 -0.42
C CYS A 217 -15.87 10.95 -1.10
N PRO A 218 -16.88 10.58 -1.90
CA PRO A 218 -17.86 11.55 -2.37
C PRO A 218 -18.54 12.19 -1.17
N ASN A 219 -18.56 13.52 -1.12
CA ASN A 219 -19.35 14.25 -0.14
C ASN A 219 -20.83 14.09 -0.51
N ASN A 220 -21.47 13.04 0.00
CA ASN A 220 -22.90 12.89 0.28
C ASN A 220 -23.24 11.39 0.36
N LEU A 221 -23.40 10.87 1.57
CA LEU A 221 -24.43 9.89 1.99
C LEU A 221 -24.21 9.52 3.47
N PHE A 222 -24.18 10.53 4.34
CA PHE A 222 -24.69 10.41 5.71
C PHE A 222 -25.90 11.34 5.80
N VAL A 223 -26.97 11.00 5.07
CA VAL A 223 -28.33 11.53 5.30
C VAL A 223 -29.31 10.39 5.08
N SER A 224 -29.52 9.61 6.13
CA SER A 224 -30.83 9.17 6.66
C SER A 224 -30.59 8.20 7.81
#